data_AF-A0A5E4KDJ2-F1
#
_entry.id   AF-A0A5E4KDJ2-F1
#
_cell.length_a   1.000
_cell.length_b   1.000
_cell.length_c   1.000
_cell.angle_alpha   90.00
_cell.angle_beta   90.00
_cell.angle_gamma   90.00
#
_symmetry.space_group_name_H-M   'P 1'
#
loop_
_entity.id
_entity.type
_entity.pdbx_description
1 polymer ?
#
loop_
_entity_poly.entity_id
_entity_poly.type
_entity_poly.pdbx_seq_one_letter_code
_entity_poly.pdbx_strand_id
1 'polypeptide(L)'
;MTGNKYKYGSPVAVASIAVFIITIVTLIIVSTPSDTVAAKKLMVFVRGTDNSVYYREWDGNVWSDWQGLGGNITSRITATSSATDITIFGSGTDNGLWTQDWNGSAWSGWQRIGGNVTSDITSAS
;
A
#
# COMPACT_ATOMS: atom_id res chain seq x y z
N MET A 1 -16.21 -40.42 -14.41
CA MET A 1 -15.48 -39.42 -15.22
C MET A 1 -15.52 -38.11 -14.46
N THR A 2 -14.35 -37.71 -13.99
CA THR A 2 -14.05 -36.59 -13.10
C THR A 2 -13.87 -35.30 -13.89
N GLY A 3 -14.10 -34.16 -13.25
CA GLY A 3 -13.38 -32.92 -13.60
C GLY A 3 -14.21 -31.65 -13.65
N ASN A 4 -14.49 -31.06 -12.49
CA ASN A 4 -14.08 -29.69 -12.12
C ASN A 4 -14.89 -29.24 -10.89
N LYS A 5 -14.29 -29.41 -9.71
CA LYS A 5 -14.75 -28.78 -8.48
C LYS A 5 -13.63 -27.88 -7.95
N TYR A 6 -13.99 -26.61 -7.82
CA TYR A 6 -13.24 -25.50 -7.26
C TYR A 6 -12.43 -25.92 -6.03
N LYS A 7 -11.11 -25.68 -6.07
CA LYS A 7 -10.23 -25.84 -4.91
C LYS A 7 -10.20 -24.52 -4.14
N TYR A 8 -11.15 -24.31 -3.23
CA TYR A 8 -11.07 -23.32 -2.15
C TYR A 8 -10.71 -24.08 -0.87
N GLY A 9 -9.45 -23.99 -0.44
CA GLY A 9 -8.94 -24.69 0.73
C GLY A 9 -8.88 -23.82 1.99
N SER A 10 -9.70 -24.21 2.99
CA SER A 10 -9.68 -23.91 4.43
C SER A 10 -10.28 -22.58 4.97
N PRO A 11 -11.32 -22.64 5.84
CA PRO A 11 -11.97 -21.50 6.48
C PRO A 11 -11.50 -21.28 7.93
N VAL A 12 -10.66 -20.25 8.17
CA VAL A 12 -10.37 -19.59 9.48
C VAL A 12 -9.35 -18.48 9.14
N ALA A 13 -9.55 -17.17 9.30
CA ALA A 13 -10.30 -16.44 10.29
C ALA A 13 -11.03 -15.24 9.67
N VAL A 14 -12.34 -15.18 9.89
CA VAL A 14 -13.04 -13.91 10.00
C VAL A 14 -12.69 -13.38 11.38
N ALA A 15 -11.63 -12.56 11.47
CA ALA A 15 -11.26 -11.82 12.68
C ALA A 15 -11.16 -10.33 12.32
N SER A 16 -12.29 -9.66 12.52
CA SER A 16 -12.48 -8.25 12.91
C SER A 16 -11.28 -7.31 12.68
N ILE A 17 -11.29 -6.43 11.68
CA ILE A 17 -12.09 -5.20 11.66
C ILE A 17 -12.28 -4.69 10.22
N ALA A 18 -13.45 -4.14 9.93
CA ALA A 18 -13.83 -3.35 8.75
C ALA A 18 -13.96 -4.09 7.40
N VAL A 19 -15.07 -4.83 7.25
CA VAL A 19 -15.87 -4.72 6.03
C VAL A 19 -16.58 -3.36 6.10
N PHE A 20 -16.57 -2.60 5.00
CA PHE A 20 -16.91 -1.17 4.83
C PHE A 20 -15.73 -0.23 5.07
N ILE A 21 -15.37 0.56 4.04
CA ILE A 21 -14.44 1.71 4.02
C ILE A 21 -13.05 1.52 3.36
N ILE A 22 -12.77 0.41 2.67
CA ILE A 22 -11.63 0.39 1.71
C ILE A 22 -12.17 0.07 0.33
N THR A 23 -12.57 1.09 -0.42
CA THR A 23 -12.63 0.97 -1.88
C THR A 23 -11.20 0.79 -2.34
N ILE A 24 -10.85 -0.34 -2.96
CA ILE A 24 -9.52 -0.53 -3.55
C ILE A 24 -9.42 0.43 -4.74
N VAL A 25 -8.96 1.66 -4.51
CA VAL A 25 -8.81 2.67 -5.56
C VAL A 25 -7.54 2.39 -6.37
N THR A 26 -6.53 1.77 -5.76
CA THR A 26 -5.28 1.35 -6.43
C THR A 26 -4.65 0.18 -5.68
N LEU A 27 -4.16 -0.83 -6.41
CA LEU A 27 -3.24 -1.85 -5.90
C LEU A 27 -1.87 -1.55 -6.51
N ILE A 28 -0.91 -1.13 -5.69
CA ILE A 28 0.50 -1.04 -6.12
C ILE A 28 1.29 -2.07 -5.32
N ILE A 29 1.98 -2.91 -6.06
CA ILE A 29 2.80 -4.01 -5.59
C ILE A 29 4.24 -3.52 -5.65
N VAL A 30 4.87 -3.37 -4.51
CA VAL A 30 6.25 -2.92 -4.40
C VAL A 30 7.04 -3.95 -3.60
N SER A 31 8.25 -4.30 -4.06
CA SER A 31 9.13 -5.20 -3.31
C SER A 31 10.03 -4.39 -2.40
N THR A 32 10.05 -4.68 -1.10
CA THR A 32 11.15 -4.19 -0.26
C THR A 32 12.40 -5.04 -0.48
N PRO A 33 13.57 -4.41 -0.38
CA PRO A 33 14.83 -5.10 -0.19
C PRO A 33 14.90 -5.54 1.28
N SER A 34 14.95 -6.84 1.51
CA SER A 34 15.43 -7.38 2.79
C SER A 34 16.90 -7.76 2.59
N ASP A 35 17.75 -7.50 3.59
CA ASP A 35 19.20 -7.79 3.59
C ASP A 35 19.57 -9.28 3.40
N THR A 36 18.57 -10.14 3.17
CA THR A 36 18.78 -11.53 2.77
C THR A 36 18.04 -11.80 1.47
N VAL A 37 18.72 -12.45 0.53
CA VAL A 37 18.24 -12.82 -0.82
C VAL A 37 16.93 -13.65 -0.80
N ALA A 38 16.43 -14.04 0.38
CA ALA A 38 15.25 -14.89 0.59
C ALA A 38 13.95 -14.17 0.99
N ALA A 39 13.89 -12.84 1.15
CA ALA A 39 12.62 -12.18 1.46
C ALA A 39 12.46 -10.81 0.78
N LYS A 40 12.21 -10.80 -0.54
CA LYS A 40 11.52 -9.65 -1.13
C LYS A 40 10.12 -9.62 -0.53
N LYS A 41 9.85 -8.75 0.46
CA LYS A 41 8.49 -8.62 0.98
C LYS A 41 7.67 -7.84 -0.03
N LEU A 42 6.50 -8.34 -0.32
CA LEU A 42 5.54 -7.63 -1.16
C LEU A 42 4.72 -6.70 -0.27
N MET A 43 4.74 -5.40 -0.56
CA MET A 43 3.87 -4.43 0.10
C MET A 43 2.72 -4.02 -0.81
N VAL A 44 1.53 -3.87 -0.21
CA VAL A 44 0.35 -3.30 -0.86
C VAL A 44 -0.12 -2.08 -0.10
N PHE A 45 -0.47 -1.03 -0.84
CA PHE A 45 -0.96 0.23 -0.30
C PHE A 45 -2.38 0.47 -0.75
N VAL A 46 -3.22 0.96 0.16
CA VAL A 46 -4.61 1.31 -0.11
C VAL A 46 -4.96 2.63 0.55
N ARG A 47 -5.96 3.31 0.01
CA ARG A 47 -6.59 4.46 0.62
C ARG A 47 -7.94 4.04 1.19
N GLY A 48 -8.21 4.37 2.45
CA GLY A 48 -9.53 4.23 3.06
C GLY A 48 -10.48 5.34 2.61
N THR A 49 -11.78 5.17 2.82
CA THR A 49 -12.75 6.27 2.59
C THR A 49 -12.66 7.40 3.62
N ASP A 50 -11.84 7.23 4.67
CA ASP A 50 -11.46 8.28 5.61
C ASP A 50 -10.27 9.12 5.10
N ASN A 51 -9.81 8.88 3.86
CA ASN A 51 -8.64 9.48 3.22
C ASN A 51 -7.29 9.12 3.87
N SER A 52 -7.28 8.22 4.85
CA SER A 52 -6.05 7.66 5.40
C SER A 52 -5.46 6.63 4.44
N VAL A 53 -4.14 6.50 4.48
CA VAL A 53 -3.43 5.46 3.73
C VAL A 53 -3.07 4.32 4.67
N TYR A 54 -3.20 3.10 4.17
CA TYR A 54 -2.89 1.87 4.88
C TYR A 54 -2.00 0.99 4.03
N TYR A 55 -1.18 0.17 4.68
CA TYR A 55 -0.41 -0.87 4.01
C TYR A 55 -0.50 -2.19 4.74
N ARG A 56 -0.19 -3.27 4.03
CA ARG A 56 0.17 -4.55 4.62
C ARG A 56 1.25 -5.21 3.79
N GLU A 57 1.99 -6.11 4.41
CA GLU A 57 3.09 -6.81 3.78
C GLU A 57 2.83 -8.33 3.70
N TRP A 58 3.40 -8.95 2.67
CA TRP A 58 3.46 -10.39 2.49
C TRP A 58 4.91 -10.83 2.70
N ASP A 59 5.10 -11.75 3.65
CA ASP A 59 6.42 -12.26 4.04
C ASP A 59 6.90 -13.46 3.22
N GLY A 60 6.08 -13.94 2.28
CA GLY A 60 6.32 -15.18 1.54
C GLY A 60 5.30 -16.29 1.85
N ASN A 61 4.64 -16.22 3.01
CA ASN A 61 3.71 -17.25 3.51
C ASN A 61 2.39 -16.69 4.03
N VAL A 62 2.40 -15.52 4.68
CA VAL A 62 1.21 -14.89 5.25
C VAL A 62 1.21 -13.38 5.01
N TRP A 63 0.00 -12.81 4.97
CA TRP A 63 -0.18 -11.35 4.99
C TRP A 63 -0.16 -10.86 6.44
N SER A 64 0.49 -9.73 6.69
CA SER A 64 0.36 -9.00 7.93
C SER A 64 -1.04 -8.40 8.09
N ASP A 65 -1.38 -7.97 9.30
CA ASP A 65 -2.49 -7.05 9.53
C ASP A 65 -2.27 -5.73 8.80
N TRP A 66 -3.36 -5.00 8.54
CA TRP A 66 -3.30 -3.65 8.00
C TRP A 66 -2.70 -2.68 9.01
N GLN A 67 -1.75 -1.87 8.56
CA GLN A 67 -1.08 -0.84 9.32
C GLN A 67 -1.43 0.54 8.73
N GLY A 68 -1.73 1.51 9.60
CA GLY A 68 -2.08 2.87 9.19
C GLY A 68 -0.85 3.75 8.98
N LEU A 69 -0.81 4.45 7.85
CA LEU A 69 0.16 5.52 7.53
C LEU A 69 -0.46 6.91 7.72
N GLY A 70 -1.73 6.99 8.09
CA GLY A 70 -2.48 8.25 8.26
C GLY A 70 -2.58 9.06 6.98
N GLY A 71 -2.62 10.38 7.12
CA GLY A 71 -2.73 11.32 6.00
C GLY A 71 -4.17 11.74 5.68
N ASN A 72 -4.31 12.60 4.68
CA ASN A 72 -5.60 13.02 4.12
C ASN A 72 -5.46 13.10 2.60
N ILE A 73 -5.18 11.94 2.01
CA ILE A 73 -4.91 11.79 0.58
C ILE A 73 -6.24 11.59 -0.13
N THR A 74 -6.44 12.24 -1.28
CA THR A 74 -7.69 12.19 -2.04
C THR A 74 -7.52 11.47 -3.38
N SER A 75 -6.29 11.46 -3.92
CA SER A 75 -5.95 10.72 -5.13
C SER A 75 -5.75 9.22 -4.92
N ARG A 76 -5.46 8.54 -6.01
CA ARG A 76 -4.77 7.25 -6.04
C ARG A 76 -3.38 7.39 -5.40
N ILE A 77 -2.93 6.36 -4.69
CA ILE A 77 -1.55 6.24 -4.25
C ILE A 77 -0.70 5.82 -5.44
N THR A 78 0.48 6.42 -5.57
CA THR A 78 1.57 6.00 -6.46
C THR A 78 2.73 5.55 -5.59
N ALA A 79 3.40 4.45 -5.91
CA ALA A 79 4.54 3.98 -5.13
C ALA A 79 5.71 3.61 -6.04
N THR A 80 6.92 3.90 -5.58
CA THR A 80 8.19 3.55 -6.21
C THR A 80 9.09 2.89 -5.17
N SER A 81 9.98 2.00 -5.63
CA SER A 81 11.00 1.37 -4.78
C SER A 81 12.39 1.52 -5.38
N SER A 82 13.35 1.74 -4.49
CA SER A 82 14.77 1.56 -4.74
C SER A 82 15.28 0.27 -4.09
N ALA A 83 16.60 0.07 -4.11
CA ALA A 83 17.27 -1.04 -3.45
C ALA A 83 17.28 -0.96 -1.91
N THR A 84 16.82 0.13 -1.29
CA THR A 84 16.65 0.24 0.18
C THR A 84 15.33 0.86 0.62
N ASP A 85 14.69 1.63 -0.26
CA ASP A 85 13.63 2.56 0.14
C ASP A 85 12.35 2.36 -0.68
N ILE A 86 11.22 2.71 -0.08
CA ILE A 86 9.95 2.88 -0.80
C ILE A 86 9.50 4.32 -0.62
N THR A 87 9.11 4.97 -1.70
CA THR A 87 8.45 6.28 -1.63
C THR A 87 7.03 6.14 -2.17
N ILE A 88 6.07 6.66 -1.42
CA ILE A 88 4.67 6.74 -1.83
C ILE A 88 4.25 8.20 -2.01
N PHE A 89 3.44 8.45 -3.03
CA PHE A 89 2.92 9.76 -3.39
C PHE A 89 1.40 9.75 -3.45
N GLY A 90 0.81 10.91 -3.16
CA GLY A 90 -0.61 11.19 -3.37
C GLY A 90 -0.88 12.69 -3.32
N SER A 91 -2.04 13.13 -3.80
CA SER A 91 -2.49 14.50 -3.59
C SER A 91 -3.41 14.61 -2.37
N GLY A 92 -3.26 15.70 -1.63
CA GLY A 92 -4.07 15.99 -0.45
C GLY A 92 -5.37 16.69 -0.77
N THR A 93 -6.18 16.99 0.26
CA THR A 93 -7.38 17.85 0.13
C THR A 93 -7.06 19.29 -0.27
N ASP A 94 -5.80 19.70 -0.13
CA ASP A 94 -5.28 21.01 -0.52
C ASP A 94 -4.78 21.05 -1.97
N ASN A 95 -5.01 19.99 -2.75
CA ASN A 95 -4.42 19.75 -4.06
C ASN A 95 -2.87 19.76 -4.06
N GLY A 96 -2.22 19.74 -2.89
CA GLY A 96 -0.77 19.61 -2.80
C GLY A 96 -0.33 18.19 -3.14
N LEU A 97 0.88 18.04 -3.66
CA LEU A 97 1.56 16.76 -3.76
C LEU A 97 2.23 16.43 -2.41
N TRP A 98 1.95 15.23 -1.92
CA TRP A 98 2.46 14.71 -0.65
C TRP A 98 3.27 13.44 -0.89
N THR A 99 4.29 13.23 -0.05
CA THR A 99 5.17 12.06 -0.08
C THR A 99 5.31 11.44 1.31
N GLN A 100 5.56 10.14 1.36
CA GLN A 100 6.00 9.41 2.55
C GLN A 100 7.01 8.33 2.13
N ASP A 101 8.01 8.10 2.97
CA ASP A 101 9.19 7.30 2.65
C ASP A 101 9.39 6.20 3.69
N TRP A 102 9.69 4.99 3.24
CA TRP A 102 10.16 3.89 4.06
C TRP A 102 11.68 3.79 3.93
N ASN A 103 12.38 3.83 5.06
CA ASN A 103 13.85 3.81 5.10
C ASN A 103 14.46 2.43 5.42
N GLY A 104 13.68 1.35 5.31
CA GLY A 104 14.08 0.00 5.71
C GLY A 104 13.66 -0.39 7.14
N SER A 105 13.30 0.58 7.99
CA SER A 105 12.94 0.34 9.40
C SER A 105 11.70 1.08 9.87
N ALA A 106 11.47 2.29 9.35
CA ALA A 106 10.33 3.11 9.71
C ALA A 106 9.81 3.91 8.50
N TRP A 107 8.50 4.19 8.54
CA TRP A 107 7.87 5.16 7.67
C TRP A 107 8.14 6.57 8.19
N SER A 108 8.42 7.50 7.27
CA SER A 108 8.36 8.93 7.57
C SER A 108 6.91 9.35 7.84
N GLY A 109 6.69 10.56 8.34
CA GLY A 109 5.35 11.16 8.30
C GLY A 109 5.09 11.78 6.92
N TRP A 110 3.83 11.92 6.52
CA TRP A 110 3.46 12.62 5.28
C TRP A 110 4.07 14.03 5.20
N GLN A 111 4.81 14.31 4.12
CA GLN A 111 5.42 15.60 3.84
C GLN A 111 4.83 16.21 2.56
N ARG A 112 4.47 17.49 2.60
CA ARG A 112 4.03 18.23 1.42
C ARG A 112 5.25 18.70 0.63
N ILE A 113 5.32 18.35 -0.64
CA ILE A 113 6.42 18.74 -1.54
C ILE A 113 6.02 19.81 -2.56
N GLY A 114 4.81 20.38 -2.43
CA GLY A 114 4.35 21.51 -3.22
C GLY A 114 3.34 21.13 -4.30
N GLY A 115 3.19 21.98 -5.31
CA GLY A 115 2.31 21.74 -6.45
C GLY A 115 0.83 22.07 -6.23
N ASN A 116 0.09 21.98 -7.33
CA ASN A 116 -1.37 22.04 -7.42
C ASN A 116 -1.80 20.93 -8.40
N VAL A 117 -1.95 19.73 -7.87
CA VAL A 117 -2.19 18.50 -8.63
C VAL A 117 -3.63 18.48 -9.14
N THR A 118 -3.78 18.58 -10.46
CA THR A 118 -5.09 18.58 -11.15
C THR A 118 -5.32 17.32 -11.99
N SER A 119 -4.33 16.42 -12.03
CA SER A 119 -4.32 15.19 -12.82
C SER A 119 -3.77 14.02 -12.00
N ASP A 120 -3.89 12.81 -12.53
CA ASP A 120 -3.33 11.62 -11.89
C ASP A 120 -1.80 11.72 -11.73
N ILE A 121 -1.32 11.26 -10.57
CA ILE A 121 0.11 11.05 -10.30
C ILE A 121 0.47 9.66 -10.85
N THR A 122 1.57 9.57 -11.58
CA THR A 122 2.10 8.30 -12.09
C THR A 122 3.59 8.21 -11.78
N SER A 123 4.06 7.01 -11.44
CA SER A 123 5.50 6.75 -11.28
C SER A 123 6.10 6.37 -12.63
N ALA A 124 7.31 6.86 -12.91
CA ALA A 124 8.18 6.28 -13.93
C ALA A 124 9.12 5.27 -13.26
N SER A 125 9.42 4.17 -13.94
CA SER A 125 10.37 3.12 -13.51
C SER A 125 11.64 3.17 -14.33
#